data_AF-A0A661KKP1-F1
#
_entry.id   AF-A0A661KKP1-F1
#
_cell.length_a   1.000
_cell.length_b   1.000
_cell.length_c   1.000
_cell.angle_alpha   90.00
_cell.angle_beta   90.00
_cell.angle_gamma   90.00
#
_symmetry.space_group_name_H-M   'P 1'
#
loop_
_entity.id
_entity.type
_entity.pdbx_description
1 polymer ?
#
loop_
_entity_poly.entity_id
_entity_poly.type
_entity_poly.pdbx_seq_one_letter_code
_entity_poly.pdbx_strand_id
1 'polypeptide(L)'
;MLPYIAARLPGCTYIHGTDIINFTEKYHIVAIKPREITITRVKNEKQARELCEYWKDFINETEEVKDSIEPVYEKKVEIGPLDIYRALPATNCGECGYPTCMAFAAAVIKREADIENCKPFFTDTDSGVRSLLLDKLQKAGLIQLTHDRKEKELNEGARI
;
A
#
# COMPACT_ATOMS: atom_id res chain seq x y z
N MET A 1 -9.99 -3.44 -19.89
CA MET A 1 -10.12 -2.99 -18.49
C MET A 1 -8.89 -3.15 -17.62
N LEU A 2 -8.18 -4.28 -17.62
CA LEU A 2 -7.00 -4.45 -16.76
C LEU A 2 -5.95 -3.31 -16.85
N PRO A 3 -5.60 -2.76 -18.03
CA PRO A 3 -4.68 -1.62 -18.10
C PRO A 3 -5.15 -0.36 -17.35
N TYR A 4 -6.46 -0.10 -17.32
CA TYR A 4 -7.06 1.04 -16.63
C TYR A 4 -7.15 0.81 -15.12
N ILE A 5 -7.50 -0.42 -14.71
CA ILE A 5 -7.50 -0.85 -13.30
C ILE A 5 -6.08 -0.73 -12.74
N ALA A 6 -5.07 -1.22 -13.47
CA ALA A 6 -3.67 -1.12 -13.06
C ALA A 6 -3.18 0.34 -12.93
N ALA A 7 -3.70 1.25 -13.75
CA ALA A 7 -3.36 2.67 -13.69
C ALA A 7 -3.82 3.29 -12.36
N ARG A 8 -5.04 2.97 -11.92
CA ARG A 8 -5.62 3.46 -10.65
C ARG A 8 -5.09 2.77 -9.40
N LEU A 9 -4.44 1.61 -9.52
CA LEU A 9 -4.14 0.74 -8.37
C LEU A 9 -2.67 0.85 -7.94
N PRO A 10 -2.33 1.58 -6.86
CA PRO A 10 -0.96 1.69 -6.37
C PRO A 10 -0.42 0.32 -5.93
N GLY A 11 0.89 0.10 -6.08
CA GLY A 11 1.53 -1.12 -5.59
C GLY A 11 1.14 -2.40 -6.31
N CYS A 12 0.42 -2.33 -7.42
CA CYS A 12 0.12 -3.51 -8.21
C CYS A 12 1.25 -3.85 -9.19
N THR A 13 1.28 -5.13 -9.55
CA THR A 13 2.09 -5.65 -10.63
C THR A 13 1.17 -6.05 -11.77
N TYR A 14 1.50 -5.58 -12.98
CA TYR A 14 0.72 -5.85 -14.17
C TYR A 14 1.63 -5.87 -15.39
N ILE A 15 1.43 -6.86 -16.25
CA ILE A 15 2.04 -6.92 -17.58
C ILE A 15 0.92 -7.23 -18.56
N HIS A 16 0.77 -6.41 -19.59
CA HIS A 16 -0.28 -6.61 -20.57
C HIS A 16 -0.15 -7.98 -21.26
N GLY A 17 -1.27 -8.69 -21.41
CA GLY A 17 -1.31 -10.05 -21.96
C GLY A 17 -1.15 -11.18 -20.93
N THR A 18 -0.84 -10.90 -19.66
CA THR A 18 -0.84 -11.95 -18.60
C THR A 18 -2.23 -12.18 -17.99
N ASP A 19 -3.21 -11.35 -18.32
CA ASP A 19 -4.60 -11.40 -17.83
C ASP A 19 -4.74 -11.45 -16.29
N ILE A 20 -3.79 -10.84 -15.58
CA ILE A 20 -3.80 -10.80 -14.12
C ILE A 20 -3.14 -9.53 -13.60
N ILE A 21 -3.81 -8.85 -12.67
CA ILE A 21 -3.22 -7.82 -11.82
C ILE A 21 -3.01 -8.44 -10.45
N ASN A 22 -1.78 -8.46 -9.96
CA ASN A 22 -1.47 -8.94 -8.61
C ASN A 22 -1.07 -7.77 -7.73
N PHE A 23 -1.61 -7.75 -6.53
CA PHE A 23 -1.24 -6.76 -5.52
C PHE A 23 -1.55 -7.30 -4.14
N THR A 24 -1.02 -6.63 -3.14
CA THR A 24 -1.42 -6.88 -1.76
C THR A 24 -2.20 -5.65 -1.29
N GLU A 25 -3.28 -5.85 -0.56
CA GLU A 25 -4.03 -4.79 0.13
C GLU A 25 -4.04 -5.11 1.62
N LYS A 26 -3.38 -4.28 2.43
CA LYS A 26 -3.05 -4.60 3.83
C LYS A 26 -2.39 -5.98 3.93
N TYR A 27 -3.13 -6.99 4.39
CA TYR A 27 -2.68 -8.38 4.56
C TYR A 27 -3.21 -9.34 3.49
N HIS A 28 -4.13 -8.90 2.64
CA HIS A 28 -4.78 -9.72 1.63
C HIS A 28 -3.97 -9.74 0.33
N ILE A 29 -3.67 -10.92 -0.19
CA ILE A 29 -3.12 -11.05 -1.54
C ILE A 29 -4.31 -11.13 -2.48
N VAL A 30 -4.38 -10.17 -3.40
CA VAL A 30 -5.48 -10.00 -4.34
C VAL A 30 -4.97 -10.18 -5.77
N ALA A 31 -5.72 -10.96 -6.55
CA ALA A 31 -5.54 -11.09 -7.97
C ALA A 31 -6.84 -10.75 -8.68
N ILE A 32 -6.84 -9.76 -9.60
CA ILE A 32 -7.99 -9.50 -10.48
C ILE A 32 -7.66 -9.98 -11.89
N LYS A 33 -8.55 -10.84 -12.40
CA LYS A 33 -8.52 -11.43 -13.74
C LYS A 33 -9.76 -10.97 -14.51
N PRO A 34 -9.86 -11.20 -15.83
CA PRO A 34 -11.01 -10.74 -16.62
C PRO A 34 -12.39 -11.21 -16.14
N ARG A 35 -12.47 -12.34 -15.43
CA ARG A 35 -13.74 -12.96 -15.04
C ARG A 35 -13.88 -13.27 -13.55
N GLU A 36 -12.84 -13.01 -12.75
CA GLU A 36 -12.83 -13.38 -11.33
C GLU A 36 -11.85 -12.51 -10.54
N ILE A 37 -12.10 -12.42 -9.24
CA ILE A 37 -11.20 -11.83 -8.27
C ILE A 37 -10.86 -12.92 -7.25
N THR A 38 -9.58 -13.16 -7.02
CA THR A 38 -9.10 -14.05 -5.97
C THR A 38 -8.58 -13.21 -4.82
N ILE A 39 -9.02 -13.51 -3.60
CA ILE A 39 -8.61 -12.82 -2.38
C ILE A 39 -8.21 -13.88 -1.35
N THR A 40 -6.99 -13.78 -0.84
CA THR A 40 -6.48 -14.72 0.17
C THR A 40 -6.33 -14.06 1.54
N ARG A 41 -6.08 -14.87 2.57
CA ARG A 41 -5.97 -14.44 3.99
C ARG A 41 -7.25 -13.76 4.49
N VAL A 42 -8.39 -14.27 4.04
CA VAL A 42 -9.70 -13.82 4.48
C VAL A 42 -10.09 -14.55 5.76
N LYS A 43 -10.54 -13.82 6.79
CA LYS A 43 -10.83 -14.31 8.13
C LYS A 43 -12.14 -15.09 8.22
N ASN A 44 -13.18 -14.64 7.54
CA ASN A 44 -14.52 -15.23 7.57
C ASN A 44 -15.36 -14.78 6.36
N GLU A 45 -16.55 -15.35 6.20
CA GLU A 45 -17.46 -15.06 5.09
C GLU A 45 -17.88 -13.58 5.03
N LYS A 46 -18.11 -12.95 6.19
CA LYS A 46 -18.48 -11.53 6.24
C LYS A 46 -17.40 -10.66 5.61
N GLN A 47 -16.14 -10.86 6.00
CA GLN A 47 -15.01 -10.14 5.41
C GLN A 47 -14.85 -10.48 3.92
N ALA A 48 -15.08 -11.73 3.52
CA ALA A 48 -15.04 -12.12 2.10
C ALA A 48 -16.03 -11.29 1.28
N ARG A 49 -17.27 -11.17 1.77
CA ARG A 49 -18.33 -10.39 1.12
C ARG A 49 -17.98 -8.91 1.04
N GLU A 50 -17.52 -8.31 2.14
CA GLU A 50 -17.12 -6.91 2.18
C GLU A 50 -15.99 -6.60 1.18
N LEU A 51 -14.98 -7.47 1.11
CA LEU A 51 -13.87 -7.31 0.16
C LEU A 51 -14.33 -7.51 -1.30
N CYS A 52 -15.18 -8.49 -1.57
CA CYS A 52 -15.72 -8.71 -2.91
C CYS A 52 -16.56 -7.52 -3.40
N GLU A 53 -17.42 -6.98 -2.54
CA GLU A 53 -18.22 -5.79 -2.88
C GLU A 53 -17.31 -4.59 -3.13
N TYR A 54 -16.34 -4.35 -2.24
CA TYR A 54 -15.37 -3.26 -2.43
C TYR A 54 -14.63 -3.34 -3.78
N TRP A 55 -14.10 -4.51 -4.14
CA TRP A 55 -13.36 -4.64 -5.41
C TRP A 55 -14.26 -4.60 -6.64
N LYS A 56 -15.50 -5.09 -6.53
CA LYS A 56 -16.51 -4.94 -7.59
C LYS A 56 -16.80 -3.47 -7.83
N ASP A 57 -17.03 -2.70 -6.77
CA ASP A 57 -17.34 -1.28 -6.86
C ASP A 57 -16.14 -0.50 -7.43
N PHE A 58 -14.91 -0.79 -6.98
CA PHE A 58 -13.69 -0.20 -7.56
C PHE A 58 -13.56 -0.46 -9.07
N ILE A 59 -13.88 -1.68 -9.54
CA ILE A 59 -13.84 -2.02 -10.96
C ILE A 59 -14.91 -1.25 -11.74
N ASN A 60 -16.14 -1.21 -11.22
CA ASN A 60 -17.25 -0.49 -11.84
C ASN A 60 -16.95 1.01 -11.95
N GLU A 61 -16.47 1.63 -10.86
CA GLU A 61 -16.01 3.02 -10.89
C GLU A 61 -14.90 3.22 -11.93
N THR A 62 -13.97 2.25 -12.06
CA THR A 62 -12.90 2.35 -13.05
C THR A 62 -13.44 2.34 -14.47
N GLU A 63 -14.50 1.56 -14.74
CA GLU A 63 -15.19 1.56 -16.02
C GLU A 63 -15.83 2.92 -16.30
N GLU A 64 -16.50 3.52 -15.30
CA GLU A 64 -17.16 4.82 -15.44
C GLU A 64 -16.19 5.95 -15.80
N VAL A 65 -14.97 5.92 -15.24
CA VAL A 65 -13.95 6.96 -15.48
C VAL A 65 -12.86 6.56 -16.48
N LYS A 66 -12.98 5.40 -17.15
CA LYS A 66 -11.91 4.84 -18.00
C LYS A 66 -11.44 5.79 -19.10
N ASP A 67 -12.35 6.59 -19.66
CA ASP A 67 -12.06 7.51 -20.76
C ASP A 67 -11.23 8.72 -20.29
N SER A 68 -11.12 8.92 -18.98
CA SER A 68 -10.27 9.94 -18.33
C SER A 68 -8.98 9.37 -17.75
N ILE A 69 -8.68 8.09 -17.99
CA ILE A 69 -7.52 7.39 -17.41
C ILE A 69 -6.60 6.96 -18.55
N GLU A 70 -5.33 7.34 -18.47
CA GLU A 70 -4.30 6.77 -19.33
C GLU A 70 -4.01 5.32 -18.90
N PRO A 71 -4.19 4.31 -19.78
CA PRO A 71 -3.93 2.91 -19.44
C PRO A 71 -2.44 2.64 -19.23
N VAL A 72 -2.13 1.75 -18.28
CA VAL A 72 -0.76 1.24 -18.11
C VAL A 72 -0.65 -0.18 -18.63
N TYR A 73 0.35 -0.44 -19.47
CA TYR A 73 0.59 -1.77 -20.06
C TYR A 73 1.68 -2.55 -19.33
N GLU A 74 2.46 -1.87 -18.48
CA GLU A 74 3.42 -2.49 -17.57
C GLU A 74 3.47 -1.69 -16.27
N LYS A 75 3.46 -2.40 -15.15
CA LYS A 75 3.64 -1.83 -13.82
C LYS A 75 4.38 -2.81 -12.93
N LYS A 76 5.46 -2.35 -12.31
CA LYS A 76 6.29 -3.09 -11.37
C LYS A 76 6.46 -2.29 -10.09
N VAL A 77 6.55 -2.98 -8.96
CA VAL A 77 6.84 -2.35 -7.67
C VAL A 77 8.36 -2.33 -7.49
N GLU A 78 8.95 -1.14 -7.51
CA GLU A 78 10.39 -0.93 -7.44
C GLU A 78 10.80 -0.27 -6.12
N ILE A 79 10.45 -0.87 -5.00
CA ILE A 79 11.00 -0.48 -3.70
C ILE A 79 11.41 -1.71 -2.91
N GLY A 80 12.64 -1.70 -2.39
CA GLY A 80 13.20 -2.75 -1.56
C GLY A 80 13.54 -2.28 -0.15
N PRO A 81 13.94 -3.21 0.74
CA PRO A 81 14.31 -2.88 2.12
C PRO A 81 15.45 -1.86 2.19
N LEU A 82 16.38 -1.91 1.23
CA LEU A 82 17.52 -1.00 1.20
C LEU A 82 17.10 0.45 0.93
N ASP A 83 16.06 0.68 0.12
CA ASP A 83 15.53 2.02 -0.16
C ASP A 83 14.95 2.66 1.10
N ILE A 84 14.20 1.86 1.88
CA ILE A 84 13.66 2.30 3.17
C ILE A 84 14.81 2.54 4.15
N TYR A 85 15.73 1.59 4.32
CA TYR A 85 16.84 1.69 5.24
C TYR A 85 17.69 2.95 5.03
N ARG A 86 17.99 3.30 3.77
CA ARG A 86 18.75 4.51 3.41
C ARG A 86 18.06 5.82 3.80
N ALA A 87 16.74 5.81 3.94
CA ALA A 87 15.96 6.97 4.34
C ALA A 87 15.70 7.02 5.86
N LEU A 88 15.94 5.94 6.59
CA LEU A 88 15.84 5.92 8.05
C LEU A 88 17.08 6.61 8.68
N PRO A 89 16.97 7.12 9.93
CA PRO A 89 18.12 7.63 10.69
C PRO A 89 19.22 6.59 10.98
N ALA A 90 18.95 5.31 10.74
CA ALA A 90 19.89 4.19 10.90
C ALA A 90 20.51 4.05 12.32
N THR A 91 19.81 4.51 13.37
CA THR A 91 20.28 4.48 14.76
C THR A 91 20.21 3.10 15.42
N ASN A 92 19.46 2.15 14.85
CA ASN A 92 19.16 0.83 15.44
C ASN A 92 18.59 0.92 16.87
N CYS A 93 17.83 1.98 17.20
CA CYS A 93 17.34 2.22 18.57
C CYS A 93 16.36 1.16 19.11
N GLY A 94 15.71 0.39 18.24
CA GLY A 94 14.77 -0.65 18.65
C GLY A 94 13.37 -0.18 19.04
N GLU A 95 13.08 1.12 18.99
CA GLU A 95 11.76 1.68 19.38
C GLU A 95 10.58 1.15 18.56
N CYS A 96 10.85 0.69 17.33
CA CYS A 96 9.87 0.06 16.44
C CYS A 96 9.65 -1.44 16.72
N GLY A 97 10.34 -2.02 17.72
CA GLY A 97 10.26 -3.44 18.06
C GLY A 97 11.16 -4.38 17.25
N TYR A 98 12.01 -3.84 16.37
CA TYR A 98 12.95 -4.62 15.56
C TYR A 98 14.41 -4.39 15.99
N PRO A 99 15.28 -5.41 15.94
CA PRO A 99 16.65 -5.32 16.46
C PRO A 99 17.58 -4.43 15.61
N THR A 100 17.24 -4.19 14.34
CA THR A 100 17.99 -3.29 13.46
C THR A 100 17.04 -2.52 12.54
N CYS A 101 17.47 -1.33 12.09
CA CYS A 101 16.72 -0.56 11.09
C CYS A 101 16.57 -1.32 9.77
N MET A 102 17.53 -2.18 9.41
CA MET A 102 17.42 -3.05 8.24
C MET A 102 16.33 -4.12 8.42
N ALA A 103 16.24 -4.73 9.61
CA ALA A 103 15.17 -5.68 9.92
C ALA A 103 13.79 -5.01 9.88
N PHE A 104 13.67 -3.79 10.44
CA PHE A 104 12.46 -2.98 10.34
C PHE A 104 12.11 -2.66 8.87
N ALA A 105 13.07 -2.20 8.08
CA ALA A 105 12.85 -1.90 6.66
C ALA A 105 12.36 -3.13 5.87
N ALA A 106 12.92 -4.31 6.14
CA ALA A 106 12.46 -5.56 5.54
C ALA A 106 11.03 -5.91 5.98
N ALA A 107 10.68 -5.68 7.25
CA ALA A 107 9.34 -5.89 7.76
C ALA A 107 8.31 -4.96 7.11
N VAL A 108 8.66 -3.69 6.84
CA VAL A 108 7.79 -2.76 6.11
C VAL A 108 7.50 -3.26 4.70
N ILE A 109 8.52 -3.72 3.95
CA ILE A 109 8.32 -4.32 2.61
C ILE A 109 7.42 -5.56 2.67
N LYS A 110 7.55 -6.37 3.73
CA LYS A 110 6.72 -7.57 3.95
C LYS A 110 5.33 -7.24 4.52
N ARG A 111 5.05 -5.97 4.82
CA ARG A 111 3.83 -5.49 5.49
C ARG A 111 3.60 -6.15 6.85
N GLU A 112 4.70 -6.46 7.53
CA GLU A 112 4.76 -6.94 8.92
C GLU A 112 4.91 -5.78 9.90
N ALA A 113 5.21 -4.57 9.40
CA ALA A 113 5.30 -3.34 10.18
C ALA A 113 4.89 -2.12 9.34
N ASP A 114 4.31 -1.12 9.98
CA ASP A 114 4.03 0.18 9.38
C ASP A 114 5.23 1.12 9.52
N ILE A 115 5.48 1.97 8.50
CA ILE A 115 6.55 2.98 8.55
C ILE A 115 6.39 3.94 9.75
N GLU A 116 5.15 4.16 10.18
CA GLU A 116 4.77 4.98 11.34
C GLU A 116 5.36 4.49 12.66
N ASN A 117 5.72 3.21 12.75
CA ASN A 117 6.31 2.63 13.97
C ASN A 117 7.74 3.14 14.22
N CYS A 118 8.42 3.73 13.23
CA CYS A 118 9.72 4.34 13.42
C CYS A 118 9.55 5.82 13.84
N LYS A 119 9.43 6.09 15.14
CA LYS A 119 9.33 7.48 15.65
C LYS A 119 10.49 8.38 15.20
N PRO A 120 11.77 7.93 15.27
CA PRO A 120 12.91 8.74 14.80
C PRO A 120 12.84 9.13 13.33
N PHE A 121 12.14 8.36 12.49
CA PHE A 121 11.95 8.73 11.08
C PHE A 121 11.13 10.02 10.92
N PHE A 122 10.24 10.34 11.86
CA PHE A 122 9.42 11.55 11.79
C PHE A 122 10.04 12.75 12.50
N THR A 123 11.02 12.55 13.38
CA THR A 123 11.68 13.62 14.14
C THR A 123 13.08 13.95 13.62
N ASP A 124 13.84 12.95 13.20
CA ASP A 124 15.29 13.07 12.99
C ASP A 124 15.71 12.95 11.52
N THR A 125 14.76 12.64 10.62
CA THR A 125 15.01 12.53 9.18
C THR A 125 14.72 13.85 8.48
N ASP A 126 15.58 14.22 7.54
CA ASP A 126 15.35 15.38 6.67
C ASP A 126 13.96 15.33 6.02
N SER A 127 13.29 16.49 5.99
CA SER A 127 11.92 16.59 5.50
C SER A 127 11.75 16.17 4.04
N GLY A 128 12.75 16.44 3.18
CA GLY A 128 12.76 16.06 1.77
C GLY A 128 12.94 14.56 1.58
N VAL A 129 13.91 13.97 2.31
CA VAL A 129 14.12 12.51 2.32
C VAL A 129 12.86 11.77 2.79
N ARG A 130 12.25 12.26 3.89
CA ARG A 130 11.01 11.70 4.43
C ARG A 130 9.87 11.77 3.42
N SER A 131 9.64 12.93 2.80
CA SER A 131 8.58 13.11 1.81
C SER A 131 8.77 12.19 0.59
N LEU A 132 10.01 12.04 0.11
CA LEU A 132 10.32 11.17 -1.02
C LEU A 132 10.07 9.70 -0.69
N LEU A 133 10.46 9.26 0.52
CA LEU A 133 10.20 7.87 0.93
C LEU A 133 8.69 7.60 1.03
N LEU A 134 7.92 8.51 1.63
CA LEU A 134 6.47 8.35 1.78
C LEU A 134 5.78 8.27 0.41
N ASP A 135 6.16 9.11 -0.56
CA ASP A 135 5.64 9.03 -1.94
C ASP A 135 5.97 7.67 -2.59
N LYS A 136 7.21 7.18 -2.44
CA LYS A 136 7.59 5.86 -2.96
C LYS A 136 6.80 4.72 -2.31
N LEU A 137 6.64 4.76 -0.99
CA LEU A 137 5.86 3.76 -0.25
C LEU A 137 4.39 3.78 -0.68
N GLN A 138 3.82 4.96 -0.91
CA GLN A 138 2.44 5.11 -1.40
C GLN A 138 2.28 4.53 -2.81
N LYS A 139 3.19 4.88 -3.73
CA LYS A 139 3.18 4.34 -5.10
C LYS A 139 3.38 2.83 -5.14
N ALA A 140 4.13 2.29 -4.17
CA ALA A 140 4.30 0.86 -3.94
C ALA A 140 3.13 0.20 -3.19
N GLY A 141 2.09 0.94 -2.81
CA GLY A 141 0.93 0.44 -2.07
C GLY A 141 1.28 -0.10 -0.67
N LEU A 142 2.42 0.31 -0.11
CA LEU A 142 2.89 -0.10 1.23
C LEU A 142 2.30 0.79 2.32
N ILE A 143 1.85 1.98 1.97
CA ILE A 143 1.06 2.87 2.82
C ILE A 143 -0.11 3.41 2.01
N GLN A 144 -1.23 3.62 2.68
CA GLN A 144 -2.29 4.47 2.16
C GLN A 144 -1.98 5.88 2.68
N LEU A 145 -1.67 6.85 1.82
CA LEU A 145 -1.78 8.26 2.23
C LEU A 145 -3.26 8.67 2.21
N THR A 146 -4.09 8.00 3.01
CA THR A 146 -5.30 8.63 3.53
C THR A 146 -4.80 9.88 4.26
N HIS A 147 -5.33 11.09 4.09
CA HIS A 147 -6.55 11.54 4.77
C HIS A 147 -6.75 11.00 6.21
N ASP A 148 -5.73 10.41 6.84
CA ASP A 148 -5.68 9.90 8.21
C ASP A 148 -5.40 11.00 9.25
N ARG A 149 -5.31 12.26 8.81
CA ARG A 149 -5.52 13.37 9.76
C ARG A 149 -6.98 13.47 10.20
N LYS A 150 -7.96 13.05 9.39
CA LYS A 150 -9.38 13.20 9.77
C LYS A 150 -9.92 12.07 10.66
N GLU A 151 -9.44 10.82 10.55
CA GLU A 151 -9.92 9.75 11.44
C GLU A 151 -9.23 9.74 12.82
N LYS A 152 -8.03 10.30 12.94
CA LYS A 152 -7.38 10.49 14.24
C LYS A 152 -7.95 11.70 15.00
N GLU A 153 -8.30 12.79 14.31
CA GLU A 153 -8.94 13.96 14.93
C GLU A 153 -10.39 13.69 15.38
N LEU A 154 -11.16 12.82 14.69
CA LEU A 154 -12.51 12.45 15.15
C LEU A 154 -12.52 11.49 16.37
N ASN A 155 -11.47 10.69 16.56
CA ASN A 155 -11.42 9.73 17.67
C ASN A 155 -10.68 10.23 18.92
N GLU A 156 -9.89 11.31 18.80
CA GLU A 156 -9.29 12.01 19.95
C GLU A 156 -10.14 13.20 20.44
N GLY A 157 -11.09 13.69 19.64
CA GLY A 157 -12.04 14.75 20.01
C GLY A 157 -13.31 14.29 20.77
N ALA A 158 -13.49 12.98 20.98
CA ALA A 158 -14.68 12.40 21.65
C ALA A 158 -14.39 11.93 23.10
N ARG A 159 -13.41 12.55 23.76
CA ARG A 159 -13.14 12.37 25.19
C ARG A 159 -12.89 13.70 25.89
N ILE A 160 -13.92 14.55 25.98
CA ILE A 160 -14.18 15.42 27.14
C ILE A 160 -15.68 15.71 27.19
#